data_AF-A0A7V9SDD1-F1
#
_entry.id   AF-A0A7V9SDD1-F1
#
_cell.length_a   1.000
_cell.length_b   1.000
_cell.length_c   1.000
_cell.angle_alpha   90.00
_cell.angle_beta   90.00
_cell.angle_gamma   90.00
#
_symmetry.space_group_name_H-M   'P 1'
#
loop_
_entity.id
_entity.type
_entity.pdbx_description
1 polymer ?
#
loop_
_entity_poly.entity_id
_entity_poly.type
_entity_poly.pdbx_seq_one_letter_code
_entity_poly.pdbx_strand_id
1 'polypeptide(L)'
;MSSIDTSSSTLVESRVVDWGRYALVGLATVAAAVIANALVYFFGSAVVAYDPRFIVLANVSATILFTVVPAIVAVLLYAALLRYSRNPERVFTTIAVVVLIVSLIPDLLYIPTVPGASAGQTAVLMVMHIVAAVVIVAMLTTLTRPQPGAILGLPTSPPFV
;
A
#
# COMPACT_ATOMS: atom_id res chain seq x y z
N MET A 1 -25.53 25.11 -41.89
CA MET A 1 -25.42 25.36 -40.44
C MET A 1 -24.87 24.09 -39.80
N SER A 2 -23.55 24.02 -39.58
CA SER A 2 -22.88 22.90 -38.94
C SER A 2 -22.16 23.42 -37.70
N SER A 3 -22.59 22.98 -36.52
CA SER A 3 -21.96 23.30 -35.25
C SER A 3 -22.08 22.09 -34.34
N ILE A 4 -21.25 21.08 -34.58
CA ILE A 4 -21.09 19.92 -33.71
C ILE A 4 -19.58 19.60 -33.69
N ASP A 5 -19.08 19.22 -32.51
CA ASP A 5 -17.74 18.67 -32.23
C ASP A 5 -16.56 19.62 -31.96
N THR A 6 -16.67 20.50 -30.96
CA THR A 6 -15.46 21.00 -30.26
C THR A 6 -15.43 20.64 -28.77
N SER A 7 -16.58 20.31 -28.16
CA SER A 7 -16.68 19.95 -26.74
C SER A 7 -16.22 18.52 -26.41
N SER A 8 -16.11 17.64 -27.41
CA SER A 8 -15.72 16.23 -27.22
C SER A 8 -14.20 16.06 -27.09
N SER A 9 -13.41 16.98 -27.66
CA SER A 9 -11.94 16.86 -27.68
C SER A 9 -11.28 17.25 -26.36
N THR A 10 -11.93 18.05 -25.52
CA THR A 10 -11.40 18.51 -24.22
C THR A 10 -11.60 17.50 -23.09
N LEU A 11 -12.50 16.53 -23.23
CA LEU A 11 -12.72 15.48 -22.22
C LEU A 11 -11.78 14.27 -22.39
N VAL A 12 -11.15 14.14 -23.57
CA VAL A 12 -10.17 13.09 -23.89
C VAL A 12 -8.76 13.50 -23.44
N GLU A 13 -8.55 14.78 -23.16
CA GLU A 13 -7.28 15.31 -22.70
C GLU A 13 -7.04 14.95 -21.23
N SER A 14 -6.34 13.82 -21.06
CA SER A 14 -5.40 13.59 -19.96
C SER A 14 -6.03 13.20 -18.60
N ARG A 15 -6.50 11.94 -18.50
CA ARG A 15 -6.34 11.17 -17.26
C ARG A 15 -4.87 10.70 -17.13
N VAL A 16 -3.92 11.63 -17.21
CA VAL A 16 -2.49 11.33 -17.08
C VAL A 16 -2.19 11.15 -15.59
N VAL A 17 -1.61 10.00 -15.23
CA VAL A 17 -1.12 9.75 -13.88
C VAL A 17 0.02 10.73 -13.60
N ASP A 18 -0.10 11.54 -12.55
CA ASP A 18 1.01 12.35 -12.05
C ASP A 18 2.04 11.43 -11.37
N TRP A 19 3.09 11.08 -12.11
CA TRP A 19 4.15 10.19 -11.66
C TRP A 19 5.00 10.79 -10.53
N GLY A 20 5.09 12.12 -10.43
CA GLY A 20 5.80 12.78 -9.32
C GLY A 20 5.05 12.59 -8.00
N ARG A 21 3.74 12.85 -8.04
CA ARG A 21 2.87 12.56 -6.89
C ARG A 21 2.84 11.07 -6.56
N TYR A 22 2.82 10.20 -7.58
CA TYR A 22 2.88 8.75 -7.37
C TYR A 22 4.15 8.33 -6.62
N ALA A 23 5.32 8.80 -7.05
CA ALA A 23 6.58 8.47 -6.41
C ALA A 23 6.61 8.90 -4.94
N LEU A 24 6.07 10.09 -4.63
CA LEU A 24 5.94 10.57 -3.25
C LEU A 24 5.00 9.68 -2.42
N VAL A 25 3.84 9.31 -2.96
CA VAL A 25 2.88 8.40 -2.29
C VAL A 25 3.50 7.02 -2.10
N GLY A 26 4.23 6.49 -3.09
CA GLY A 26 4.94 5.22 -3.01
C GLY A 26 5.98 5.21 -1.89
N LEU A 27 6.82 6.25 -1.84
CA LEU A 27 7.82 6.40 -0.76
C LEU A 27 7.15 6.53 0.61
N ALA A 28 6.12 7.37 0.72
CA ALA A 28 5.35 7.53 1.95
C ALA A 28 4.67 6.22 2.39
N THR A 29 4.21 5.41 1.43
CA THR A 29 3.61 4.09 1.71
C THR A 29 4.61 3.13 2.30
N VAL A 30 5.82 3.04 1.72
CA VAL A 30 6.90 2.20 2.26
C VAL A 30 7.27 2.65 3.67
N ALA A 31 7.47 3.95 3.87
CA ALA A 31 7.78 4.51 5.19
C ALA A 31 6.67 4.23 6.22
N ALA A 32 5.41 4.45 5.85
CA ALA A 32 4.26 4.20 6.72
C ALA A 32 4.14 2.71 7.09
N ALA A 33 4.32 1.79 6.14
CA ALA A 33 4.28 0.36 6.41
C ALA A 33 5.40 -0.07 7.37
N VAL A 34 6.63 0.45 7.17
CA VAL A 34 7.76 0.19 8.07
C VAL A 34 7.49 0.72 9.47
N ILE A 35 7.02 1.96 9.60
CA ILE A 35 6.69 2.56 10.89
C ILE A 35 5.58 1.75 11.58
N ALA A 36 4.51 1.40 10.86
CA ALA A 36 3.41 0.64 11.42
C ALA A 36 3.87 -0.74 11.93
N ASN A 37 4.68 -1.47 11.15
CA ASN A 37 5.21 -2.76 11.59
C ASN A 37 6.22 -2.63 12.73
N ALA A 38 7.04 -1.59 12.75
CA ALA A 38 7.92 -1.31 13.88
C ALA A 38 7.12 -1.03 15.17
N LEU A 39 6.01 -0.30 15.07
CA LEU A 39 5.11 -0.10 16.21
C LEU A 39 4.51 -1.43 16.69
N VAL A 40 4.02 -2.28 15.76
CA VAL A 40 3.55 -3.63 16.10
C VAL A 40 4.64 -4.46 16.78
N TYR A 41 5.89 -4.36 16.31
CA TYR A 41 7.03 -5.04 16.93
C TYR A 41 7.21 -4.64 18.39
N PHE A 42 7.22 -3.33 18.67
CA PHE A 42 7.42 -2.81 20.03
C PHE A 42 6.24 -3.15 20.94
N PHE A 43 5.00 -2.95 20.49
CA PHE A 43 3.82 -3.33 21.28
C PHE A 43 3.75 -4.85 21.51
N GLY A 44 4.07 -5.64 20.49
CA GLY A 44 4.17 -7.09 20.60
C GLY A 44 5.21 -7.51 21.62
N SER A 45 6.39 -6.87 21.67
CA SER A 45 7.45 -7.21 22.62
C SER A 45 7.07 -6.90 24.08
N ALA A 46 6.10 -6.02 24.30
CA ALA A 46 5.59 -5.71 25.63
C ALA A 46 4.64 -6.80 26.17
N VAL A 47 4.04 -7.62 25.30
CA VAL A 47 3.05 -8.64 25.66
C VAL A 47 3.48 -10.07 25.33
N VAL A 48 4.44 -10.24 24.41
CA VAL A 48 5.03 -11.52 24.00
C VAL A 48 6.54 -11.46 24.22
N ALA A 49 7.08 -12.44 24.93
CA ALA A 49 8.52 -12.60 25.07
C ALA A 49 9.13 -13.10 23.75
N TYR A 50 10.04 -12.33 23.16
CA TYR A 50 10.74 -12.72 21.94
C TYR A 50 12.00 -13.54 22.29
N ASP A 51 12.08 -14.78 21.80
CA ASP A 51 13.28 -15.61 21.89
C ASP A 51 14.35 -15.08 20.90
N PRO A 52 15.58 -14.78 21.36
CA PRO A 52 16.68 -14.33 20.50
C PRO A 52 17.07 -15.32 19.39
N ARG A 53 16.78 -16.61 19.55
CA ARG A 53 17.01 -17.64 18.52
C ARG A 53 16.00 -17.52 17.37
N PHE A 54 14.87 -16.86 17.59
CA PHE A 54 13.89 -16.59 16.55
C PHE A 54 14.26 -15.35 15.75
N ILE A 55 15.16 -15.54 14.78
CA ILE A 55 15.83 -14.47 14.02
C ILE A 55 14.87 -13.44 13.38
N VAL A 56 13.63 -13.83 13.08
CA VAL A 56 12.63 -12.96 12.41
C VAL A 56 12.15 -11.83 13.34
N LEU A 57 12.09 -12.09 14.66
CA LEU A 57 11.73 -11.10 15.69
C LEU A 57 12.86 -10.82 16.68
N ALA A 58 14.06 -11.36 16.47
CA ALA A 58 15.19 -11.15 17.36
C ALA A 58 15.62 -9.68 17.43
N ASN A 59 15.37 -8.90 16.37
CA ASN A 59 15.67 -7.48 16.31
C ASN A 59 14.72 -6.77 15.33
N VAL A 60 14.50 -5.47 15.57
CA VAL A 60 13.63 -4.63 14.73
C VAL A 60 14.17 -4.47 13.30
N SER A 61 15.49 -4.55 13.09
CA SER A 61 16.09 -4.43 11.76
C SER A 61 15.64 -5.52 10.79
N ALA A 62 15.45 -6.76 11.27
CA ALA A 62 14.88 -7.83 10.46
C ALA A 62 13.46 -7.47 10.02
N THR A 63 12.61 -7.03 10.95
CA THR A 63 11.23 -6.58 10.65
C THR A 63 11.20 -5.47 9.60
N ILE A 64 12.12 -4.51 9.68
CA ILE A 64 12.25 -3.43 8.69
C ILE A 64 12.58 -4.01 7.31
N LEU A 65 13.60 -4.86 7.19
CA LEU A 65 14.01 -5.44 5.91
C LEU A 65 12.89 -6.28 5.27
N PHE A 66 12.23 -7.12 6.06
CA PHE A 66 11.10 -7.95 5.60
C PHE A 66 9.85 -7.13 5.24
N THR A 67 9.74 -5.87 5.66
CA THR A 67 8.65 -4.97 5.27
C THR A 67 8.99 -4.15 4.03
N VAL A 68 10.22 -3.61 3.97
CA VAL A 68 10.65 -2.70 2.89
C VAL A 68 10.60 -3.39 1.52
N VAL A 69 11.18 -4.58 1.41
CA VAL A 69 11.29 -5.29 0.12
C VAL A 69 9.91 -5.56 -0.49
N PRO A 70 8.96 -6.22 0.19
CA PRO A 70 7.63 -6.46 -0.38
C PRO A 70 6.83 -5.17 -0.58
N ALA A 71 7.01 -4.14 0.28
CA ALA A 71 6.34 -2.85 0.08
C ALA A 71 6.80 -2.17 -1.22
N ILE A 72 8.10 -2.19 -1.53
CA ILE A 72 8.64 -1.69 -2.81
C ILE A 72 8.04 -2.48 -3.98
N VAL A 73 8.02 -3.81 -3.90
CA VAL A 73 7.42 -4.65 -4.94
C VAL A 73 5.94 -4.31 -5.14
N ALA A 74 5.19 -4.08 -4.07
CA ALA A 74 3.78 -3.69 -4.14
C ALA A 74 3.59 -2.31 -4.81
N VAL A 75 4.45 -1.33 -4.49
CA VAL A 75 4.46 -0.02 -5.15
C VAL A 75 4.76 -0.16 -6.64
N LEU A 76 5.73 -0.99 -7.03
CA LEU A 76 6.04 -1.20 -8.45
C LEU A 76 4.92 -1.94 -9.18
N LEU A 77 4.33 -2.95 -8.53
CA LEU A 77 3.18 -3.69 -9.07
C LEU A 77 2.00 -2.75 -9.31
N TYR A 78 1.67 -1.90 -8.35
CA TYR A 78 0.56 -0.97 -8.50
C TYR A 78 0.83 0.07 -9.60
N ALA A 79 2.08 0.53 -9.74
CA ALA A 79 2.49 1.40 -10.84
C ALA A 79 2.27 0.73 -12.21
N ALA A 80 2.61 -0.56 -12.32
CA ALA A 80 2.35 -1.34 -13.53
C ALA A 80 0.85 -1.49 -13.80
N LEU A 81 0.04 -1.74 -12.76
CA LEU A 81 -1.41 -1.82 -12.90
C LEU A 81 -2.03 -0.50 -13.35
N LEU A 82 -1.54 0.64 -12.88
CA LEU A 82 -1.98 1.96 -13.36
C LEU A 82 -1.73 2.13 -14.86
N ARG A 83 -0.68 1.49 -15.41
CA ARG A 83 -0.33 1.57 -16.83
C ARG A 83 -1.08 0.56 -17.71
N TYR A 84 -1.34 -0.64 -17.20
CA TYR A 84 -1.80 -1.77 -18.02
C TYR A 84 -3.20 -2.28 -17.67
N SER A 85 -3.78 -1.90 -16.54
CA SER A 85 -5.09 -2.39 -16.08
C SER A 85 -6.19 -1.34 -16.25
N ARG A 86 -7.39 -1.79 -16.65
CA ARG A 86 -8.60 -0.94 -16.67
C ARG A 86 -9.13 -0.62 -15.28
N ASN A 87 -8.87 -1.49 -14.30
CA ASN A 87 -9.38 -1.39 -12.93
C ASN A 87 -8.23 -1.67 -11.92
N PRO A 88 -7.21 -0.79 -11.86
CA PRO A 88 -5.99 -1.02 -11.09
C PRO A 88 -6.26 -1.28 -9.61
N GLU A 89 -7.15 -0.50 -8.99
CA GLU A 89 -7.50 -0.62 -7.57
C GLU A 89 -8.06 -2.01 -7.23
N ARG A 90 -9.09 -2.47 -7.95
CA ARG A 90 -9.72 -3.76 -7.69
C ARG A 90 -8.78 -4.94 -7.91
N VAL A 91 -7.98 -4.88 -8.98
CA VAL A 91 -6.98 -5.92 -9.29
C VAL A 91 -5.91 -5.94 -8.20
N PHE A 92 -5.39 -4.78 -7.80
CA PHE A 92 -4.38 -4.68 -6.76
C PHE A 92 -4.88 -5.19 -5.42
N THR A 93 -6.07 -4.78 -4.97
CA THR A 93 -6.65 -5.29 -3.72
C THR A 93 -6.85 -6.81 -3.77
N THR A 94 -7.28 -7.36 -4.91
CA THR A 94 -7.43 -8.82 -5.06
C THR A 94 -6.07 -9.52 -4.94
N ILE A 95 -5.04 -9.02 -5.61
CA ILE A 95 -3.68 -9.56 -5.51
C ILE A 95 -3.18 -9.43 -4.07
N ALA A 96 -3.38 -8.29 -3.41
CA ALA A 96 -2.96 -8.07 -2.03
C ALA A 96 -3.63 -9.04 -1.05
N VAL A 97 -4.92 -9.34 -1.23
CA VAL A 97 -5.63 -10.36 -0.42
C VAL A 97 -5.04 -11.75 -0.67
N VAL A 98 -4.79 -12.12 -1.92
CA VAL A 98 -4.17 -13.41 -2.25
C VAL A 98 -2.76 -13.51 -1.65
N VAL A 99 -1.94 -12.47 -1.82
CA VAL A 99 -0.58 -12.40 -1.28
C VAL A 99 -0.59 -12.45 0.25
N LEU A 100 -1.52 -11.78 0.92
CA LEU A 100 -1.70 -11.88 2.36
C LEU A 100 -2.02 -13.31 2.78
N ILE A 101 -2.99 -13.96 2.14
CA ILE A 101 -3.33 -15.36 2.46
C ILE A 101 -2.11 -16.28 2.26
N VAL A 102 -1.40 -16.09 1.14
CA VAL A 102 -0.19 -16.88 0.83
C VAL A 102 0.94 -16.59 1.82
N SER A 103 1.11 -15.34 2.27
CA SER A 103 2.15 -14.98 3.24
C SER A 103 1.89 -15.55 4.64
N LEU A 104 0.63 -15.87 4.96
CA LEU A 104 0.27 -16.56 6.22
C LEU A 104 0.60 -18.05 6.19
N ILE A 105 0.83 -18.66 5.02
CA ILE A 105 1.14 -20.10 4.92
C ILE A 105 2.47 -20.43 5.63
N PRO A 106 3.58 -19.70 5.38
CA PRO A 106 4.81 -19.88 6.16
C PRO A 106 4.60 -19.67 7.67
N ASP A 107 3.82 -18.66 8.07
CA ASP A 107 3.54 -18.38 9.49
C ASP A 107 2.85 -19.57 10.17
N LEU A 108 1.95 -20.26 9.47
CA LEU A 108 1.19 -21.37 10.05
C LEU A 108 1.88 -22.73 9.90
N LEU A 109 2.62 -22.95 8.82
CA LEU A 109 3.17 -24.27 8.49
C LEU A 109 4.67 -24.40 8.73
N TYR A 110 5.42 -23.31 8.62
CA TYR A 110 6.88 -23.33 8.73
C TYR A 110 7.36 -22.75 10.07
N ILE A 111 6.89 -21.57 10.47
CA ILE A 111 7.34 -20.89 11.70
C ILE A 111 7.26 -21.76 12.95
N PRO A 112 6.22 -22.59 13.19
CA PRO A 112 6.18 -23.47 14.37
C PRO A 112 7.31 -24.51 14.42
N THR A 113 7.98 -24.78 13.30
CA THR A 113 9.13 -25.70 13.22
C THR A 113 10.47 -25.02 13.49
N VAL A 114 10.50 -23.68 13.53
CA VAL A 114 11.74 -22.91 13.68
C VAL A 114 12.15 -22.84 15.17
N PRO A 115 13.44 -23.05 15.49
CA PRO A 115 13.92 -22.93 16.87
C PRO A 115 13.61 -21.55 17.48
N GLY A 116 13.05 -21.56 18.69
CA GLY A 116 12.70 -20.34 19.42
C GLY A 116 11.37 -19.71 19.00
N ALA A 117 10.66 -20.26 18.01
CA ALA A 117 9.32 -19.78 17.67
C ALA A 117 8.31 -20.17 18.77
N SER A 118 7.39 -19.25 19.04
CA SER A 118 6.23 -19.47 19.91
C SER A 118 4.94 -19.08 19.20
N ALA A 119 3.79 -19.56 19.71
CA ALA A 119 2.48 -19.17 19.19
C ALA A 119 2.27 -17.64 19.28
N GLY A 120 2.77 -17.00 20.35
CA GLY A 120 2.72 -15.55 20.51
C GLY A 120 3.53 -14.81 19.44
N GLN A 121 4.77 -15.22 19.19
CA GLN A 121 5.61 -14.62 18.14
C GLN A 121 5.01 -14.85 16.74
N THR A 122 4.43 -16.02 16.51
CA THR A 122 3.72 -16.34 15.26
C THR A 122 2.53 -15.39 15.07
N ALA A 123 1.70 -15.20 16.11
CA ALA A 123 0.58 -14.28 16.04
C ALA A 123 1.02 -12.84 15.75
N VAL A 124 2.15 -12.40 16.33
CA VAL A 124 2.73 -11.08 16.03
C VAL A 124 3.12 -10.96 14.56
N LEU A 125 3.76 -11.98 13.96
CA LEU A 125 4.08 -11.98 12.52
C LEU A 125 2.82 -11.87 11.65
N MET A 126 1.79 -12.65 11.97
CA MET A 126 0.53 -12.61 11.23
C MET A 126 -0.10 -11.21 11.29
N VAL A 127 -0.06 -10.55 12.47
CA VAL A 127 -0.55 -9.18 12.63
C VAL A 127 0.28 -8.19 11.82
N MET A 128 1.61 -8.33 11.79
CA MET A 128 2.48 -7.48 10.94
C MET A 128 2.16 -7.64 9.45
N HIS A 129 1.86 -8.84 8.97
CA HIS A 129 1.43 -9.04 7.58
C HIS A 129 0.12 -8.30 7.28
N ILE A 130 -0.86 -8.41 8.18
CA ILE A 130 -2.16 -7.72 8.05
C ILE A 130 -1.96 -6.21 8.04
N VAL A 131 -1.20 -5.67 8.99
CA VAL A 131 -0.93 -4.23 9.12
C VAL A 131 -0.23 -3.70 7.87
N ALA A 132 0.81 -4.38 7.39
CA ALA A 132 1.48 -4.00 6.14
C ALA A 132 0.50 -4.01 4.95
N ALA A 133 -0.28 -5.07 4.79
CA ALA A 133 -1.25 -5.18 3.69
C ALA A 133 -2.30 -4.06 3.73
N VAL A 134 -2.85 -3.77 4.92
CA VAL A 134 -3.85 -2.70 5.11
C VAL A 134 -3.26 -1.34 4.78
N VAL A 135 -2.08 -1.00 5.32
CA VAL A 135 -1.43 0.30 5.07
C VAL A 135 -1.12 0.47 3.58
N ILE A 136 -0.51 -0.53 2.95
CA ILE A 136 -0.13 -0.49 1.54
C ILE A 136 -1.36 -0.33 0.65
N VAL A 137 -2.39 -1.16 0.85
CA VAL A 137 -3.62 -1.11 0.04
C VAL A 137 -4.34 0.22 0.26
N ALA A 138 -4.52 0.66 1.49
CA ALA A 138 -5.22 1.90 1.78
C ALA A 138 -4.51 3.10 1.14
N MET A 139 -3.20 3.25 1.34
CA MET A 139 -2.47 4.41 0.80
C MET A 139 -2.41 4.41 -0.73
N LEU A 140 -2.07 3.28 -1.36
CA LEU A 140 -1.94 3.23 -2.81
C LEU A 140 -3.29 3.37 -3.51
N THR A 141 -4.36 2.77 -3.01
CA THR A 141 -5.67 2.83 -3.69
C THR A 141 -6.47 4.11 -3.43
N THR A 142 -6.15 4.86 -2.37
CA THR A 142 -6.87 6.11 -2.05
C THR A 142 -6.11 7.37 -2.47
N LEU A 143 -4.79 7.43 -2.24
CA LEU A 143 -4.02 8.68 -2.39
C LEU A 143 -3.52 8.91 -3.82
N THR A 144 -3.54 7.89 -4.68
CA THR A 144 -3.19 8.00 -6.11
C THR A 144 -4.38 8.31 -7.01
N ARG A 145 -5.59 8.47 -6.45
CA ARG A 145 -6.77 8.82 -7.23
C ARG A 145 -6.63 10.24 -7.80
N PRO A 146 -6.91 10.45 -9.10
CA PRO A 146 -7.07 11.79 -9.66
C PRO A 146 -8.17 12.54 -8.90
N GLN A 147 -7.86 13.72 -8.35
CA GLN A 147 -8.83 14.53 -7.62
C GLN A 147 -9.85 15.17 -8.59
N PRO A 148 -11.16 14.99 -8.39
CA PRO A 148 -12.19 15.65 -9.22
C PRO A 148 -12.27 17.19 -9.05
N GLY A 149 -11.48 17.80 -8.15
CA GLY A 149 -11.72 19.15 -7.63
C GLY A 149 -10.87 20.29 -8.18
N ALA A 150 -9.85 20.04 -9.02
CA ALA A 150 -9.00 21.12 -9.54
C ALA A 150 -9.62 21.91 -10.72
N ILE A 151 -10.84 21.55 -11.16
CA ILE A 151 -11.50 22.12 -12.34
C ILE A 151 -12.46 23.28 -11.96
N LEU A 152 -12.67 23.57 -10.67
CA LEU A 152 -13.59 24.64 -10.23
C LEU A 152 -12.88 25.91 -9.74
N GLY A 153 -11.76 26.27 -10.38
CA GLY A 153 -11.15 27.60 -10.28
C GLY A 153 -11.71 28.58 -11.33
N LEU A 154 -13.01 28.54 -11.62
CA LEU A 154 -13.62 29.52 -12.51
C LEU A 154 -13.82 30.85 -11.75
N PRO A 155 -13.29 31.98 -12.24
CA PRO A 155 -13.59 33.28 -11.68
C PRO A 155 -15.09 33.55 -11.86
N THR A 156 -15.80 33.79 -10.76
CA THR A 156 -17.17 34.29 -10.80
C THR A 156 -17.16 35.67 -11.44
N SER A 157 -17.59 35.76 -12.70
CA SER A 157 -17.82 37.05 -13.36
C SER A 157 -18.88 37.83 -12.56
N PRO A 158 -18.71 39.14 -12.31
CA PRO A 158 -19.75 39.91 -11.64
C PRO A 158 -21.00 39.99 -12.52
N PRO A 159 -22.21 40.02 -11.94
CA PRO A 159 -23.42 40.26 -12.69
C PRO A 159 -23.34 41.66 -13.31
N PHE A 160 -23.41 41.73 -14.63
CA PHE A 160 -23.69 42.97 -15.33
C PHE A 160 -25.06 43.50 -14.86
N VAL A 161 -25.04 44.62 -14.13
CA VAL A 161 -26.13 45.59 -14.02
C VAL A 161 -25.52 46.97 -14.21
#